data_AF-A0A9D1YXR7-F1
#
_entry.id   AF-A0A9D1YXR7-F1
#
_cell.length_a   1.000
_cell.length_b   1.000
_cell.length_c   1.000
_cell.angle_alpha   90.00
_cell.angle_beta   90.00
_cell.angle_gamma   90.00
#
_symmetry.space_group_name_H-M   'P 1'
#
loop_
_entity.id
_entity.type
_entity.pdbx_description
1 polymer ?
#
loop_
_entity_poly.entity_id
_entity_poly.type
_entity_poly.pdbx_seq_one_letter_code
_entity_poly.pdbx_strand_id
1 'polypeptide(L)'
;MSKIIYTYTDEAPMLATHSFLPIIQSFASAADVEVETRDISLAGRIVAAFADLLPEDQRESDALGELGELAKTPEANIIKLPNISASLTQLKAAIAELQDRGFALPDYPNDVITEEDADVRARYDAVKGSAVNPVLREGNSDRRAPRAVKEFARKHPHSMGAWSADSKTEVATMGVSDFRSNEKSVTLPADDELTIRFTATDGSETVLKDGLKVLEGEIVDATFMSVKALDAFLAEQVQRAKDAGVLFSVHLKATMMKVSDPIIFGHVVRAYFSETFAKYGSQLLAAGLDGENGLGAILSGLDELDAGDEIRASIERELQEGPALAMVNSDKGITNLHVPSDVIVDASMPAMIRTSGHMWGPDGDEADTIAVIPDSSYAGVYQAVVEDCKANGAYDP
;
A
#
# COMPACT_ATOMS: atom_id res chain seq x y z
N MET A 1 38.01 7.98 8.59
CA MET A 1 36.98 8.33 9.58
C MET A 1 35.71 7.62 9.13
N SER A 2 35.11 6.79 9.99
CA SER A 2 33.87 6.10 9.62
C SER A 2 32.71 7.10 9.73
N LYS A 3 31.82 7.11 8.74
CA LYS A 3 30.65 7.99 8.70
C LYS A 3 29.39 7.14 8.73
N ILE A 4 28.45 7.51 9.58
CA ILE A 4 27.10 6.97 9.60
C ILE A 4 26.18 8.02 8.98
N ILE A 5 25.36 7.59 8.02
CA ILE A 5 24.25 8.41 7.52
C ILE A 5 22.98 8.04 8.29
N TYR A 6 22.38 9.03 8.94
CA TYR A 6 21.13 8.91 9.68
C TYR A 6 20.02 9.57 8.87
N THR A 7 19.05 8.79 8.40
CA THR A 7 18.00 9.38 7.54
C THR A 7 17.08 10.29 8.33
N TYR A 8 16.88 11.51 7.87
CA TYR A 8 15.81 12.38 8.33
C TYR A 8 14.56 12.07 7.51
N THR A 9 13.45 11.79 8.21
CA THR A 9 12.24 11.24 7.60
C THR A 9 11.02 12.07 8.01
N ASP A 10 9.87 11.43 8.22
CA ASP A 10 8.57 12.06 8.37
C ASP A 10 7.97 11.78 9.75
N GLU A 11 6.95 12.56 10.14
CA GLU A 11 6.03 12.27 11.24
C GLU A 11 6.72 11.91 12.58
N ALA A 12 6.33 10.81 13.23
CA ALA A 12 6.84 10.43 14.53
C ALA A 12 8.35 10.10 14.53
N PRO A 13 8.91 9.33 13.57
CA PRO A 13 10.34 9.12 13.46
C PRO A 13 11.15 10.42 13.31
N MET A 14 10.64 11.40 12.56
CA MET A 14 11.27 12.72 12.46
C MET A 14 11.33 13.44 13.81
N LEU A 15 10.22 13.47 14.55
CA LEU A 15 10.16 14.08 15.89
C LEU A 15 11.12 13.37 16.87
N ALA A 16 11.19 12.04 16.82
CA ALA A 16 12.13 11.26 17.63
C ALA A 16 13.59 11.58 17.27
N THR A 17 13.87 11.79 15.98
CA THR A 17 15.22 12.14 15.49
C THR A 17 15.69 13.46 16.07
N HIS A 18 14.83 14.49 16.16
CA HIS A 18 15.18 15.78 16.79
C HIS A 18 15.67 15.64 18.24
N SER A 19 15.14 14.66 18.98
CA SER A 19 15.55 14.39 20.36
C SER A 19 16.78 13.47 20.44
N PHE A 20 16.80 12.40 19.64
CA PHE A 20 17.74 11.30 19.82
C PHE A 20 19.04 11.47 19.04
N LEU A 21 19.01 12.13 17.88
CA LEU A 21 20.20 12.31 17.04
C LEU A 21 21.34 13.06 17.74
N PRO A 22 21.12 14.15 18.50
CA PRO A 22 22.19 14.83 19.23
C PRO A 22 22.89 13.91 20.25
N ILE A 23 22.13 12.99 20.86
CA ILE A 23 22.68 11.98 21.78
C ILE A 23 23.57 11.00 21.01
N ILE A 24 23.10 10.48 19.88
CA ILE A 24 23.89 9.57 19.04
C ILE A 24 25.19 10.25 18.59
N GLN A 25 25.12 11.48 18.07
CA GLN A 25 26.28 12.26 17.65
C GLN A 25 27.30 12.46 18.78
N SER A 26 26.83 12.79 19.99
CA SER A 26 27.71 12.95 21.15
C SER A 26 28.44 11.67 21.53
N PHE A 27 27.79 10.50 21.46
CA PHE A 27 28.42 9.23 21.81
C PHE A 27 29.33 8.71 20.69
N ALA A 28 28.91 8.86 19.43
CA ALA A 28 29.67 8.41 18.26
C ALA A 28 30.99 9.19 18.09
N SER A 29 30.98 10.49 18.37
CA SER A 29 32.18 11.33 18.27
C SER A 29 33.30 10.91 19.23
N ALA A 30 32.97 10.32 20.39
CA ALA A 30 33.96 9.76 21.32
C ALA A 30 34.72 8.55 20.73
N ALA A 31 34.24 7.96 19.64
CA ALA A 31 34.87 6.88 18.89
C ALA A 31 35.35 7.32 17.49
N ASP A 32 35.47 8.62 17.24
CA ASP A 32 35.84 9.20 15.93
C ASP A 32 34.92 8.75 14.78
N VAL A 33 33.63 8.58 15.07
CA VAL A 33 32.57 8.28 14.10
C VAL A 33 31.71 9.52 13.87
N GLU A 34 31.67 9.97 12.63
CA GLU A 34 30.81 11.09 12.20
C GLU A 34 29.39 10.60 11.93
N VAL A 35 28.38 11.39 12.31
CA VAL A 35 26.97 11.08 12.02
C VAL A 35 26.32 12.26 11.33
N GLU A 36 26.02 12.09 10.04
CA GLU A 36 25.38 13.10 9.19
C GLU A 36 23.94 12.71 8.86
N THR A 37 23.12 13.71 8.57
CA THR A 37 21.77 13.49 8.06
C THR A 37 21.72 13.50 6.54
N ARG A 38 20.75 12.76 6.00
CA ARG A 38 20.24 12.93 4.63
C ARG A 38 18.72 12.98 4.70
N ASP A 39 18.13 14.03 4.13
CA ASP A 39 16.69 14.23 4.15
C ASP A 39 16.03 13.42 3.04
N ILE A 40 15.23 12.44 3.45
CA ILE A 40 14.43 11.62 2.55
C ILE A 40 12.93 11.72 2.91
N SER A 41 12.55 12.79 3.62
CA SER A 41 11.15 13.13 3.88
C SER A 41 10.37 13.29 2.58
N LEU A 42 9.04 13.20 2.64
CA LEU A 42 8.18 13.48 1.50
C LEU A 42 8.40 14.90 0.98
N ALA A 43 8.47 15.89 1.88
CA ALA A 43 8.67 17.29 1.51
C ALA A 43 10.02 17.49 0.79
N GLY A 44 11.13 17.02 1.37
CA GLY A 44 12.46 17.18 0.77
C GLY A 44 12.58 16.49 -0.59
N ARG A 45 11.97 15.31 -0.76
CA ARG A 45 11.95 14.62 -2.06
C ARG A 45 11.10 15.33 -3.11
N ILE A 46 9.99 15.97 -2.73
CA ILE A 46 9.21 16.83 -3.64
C ILE A 46 10.08 18.01 -4.08
N VAL A 47 10.69 18.73 -3.13
CA VAL A 47 11.52 19.90 -3.42
C VAL A 47 12.70 19.54 -4.33
N ALA A 48 13.39 18.42 -4.07
CA ALA A 48 14.49 17.94 -4.90
C ALA A 48 14.04 17.61 -6.34
N ALA A 49 12.86 17.01 -6.53
CA ALA A 49 12.34 16.64 -7.86
C ALA A 49 11.99 17.85 -8.75
N PHE A 50 11.77 19.02 -8.15
CA PHE A 50 11.42 20.27 -8.83
C PHE A 50 12.44 21.38 -8.56
N ALA A 51 13.65 21.04 -8.12
CA ALA A 51 14.69 22.01 -7.79
C ALA A 51 15.03 22.94 -8.97
N ASP A 52 14.87 22.47 -10.21
CA ASP A 52 15.04 23.26 -11.44
C ASP A 52 14.01 24.40 -11.58
N LEU A 53 12.82 24.26 -11.00
CA LEU A 53 11.75 25.27 -11.00
C LEU A 53 11.84 26.25 -9.83
N LEU A 54 12.65 25.93 -8.81
CA LEU A 54 12.73 26.72 -7.58
C LEU A 54 13.91 27.71 -7.59
N PRO A 55 13.79 28.85 -6.89
CA PRO A 55 14.91 29.74 -6.59
C PRO A 55 16.05 29.00 -5.86
N GLU A 56 17.31 29.41 -6.06
CA GLU A 56 18.50 28.72 -5.55
C GLU A 56 18.48 28.50 -4.02
N ASP A 57 17.91 29.44 -3.26
CA ASP A 57 17.78 29.39 -1.80
C ASP A 57 16.67 28.44 -1.31
N GLN A 58 15.79 27.98 -2.20
CA GLN A 58 14.74 27.00 -1.92
C GLN A 58 15.08 25.60 -2.47
N ARG A 59 16.21 25.42 -3.14
CA ARG A 59 16.60 24.12 -3.70
C ARG A 59 17.15 23.22 -2.61
N GLU A 60 16.78 21.94 -2.69
CA GLU A 60 17.39 20.87 -1.91
C GLU A 60 18.15 19.91 -2.84
N SER A 61 19.19 19.26 -2.32
CA SER A 61 19.89 18.22 -3.08
C SER A 61 19.04 16.95 -3.17
N ASP A 62 19.26 16.16 -4.22
CA ASP A 62 18.66 14.83 -4.32
C ASP A 62 19.37 13.85 -3.38
N ALA A 63 19.06 13.98 -2.09
CA ALA A 63 19.63 13.15 -1.04
C ALA A 63 19.26 11.66 -1.20
N LEU A 64 18.14 11.33 -1.85
CA LEU A 64 17.79 9.94 -2.15
C LEU A 64 18.70 9.37 -3.25
N GLY A 65 18.93 10.13 -4.32
CA GLY A 65 19.90 9.78 -5.36
C GLY A 65 21.31 9.64 -4.81
N GLU A 66 21.76 10.58 -3.97
CA GLU A 66 23.06 10.49 -3.27
C GLU A 66 23.18 9.21 -2.43
N LEU A 67 22.14 8.87 -1.67
CA LEU A 67 22.12 7.65 -0.85
C LEU A 67 22.10 6.37 -1.70
N GLY A 68 21.44 6.39 -2.86
CA GLY A 68 21.44 5.27 -3.81
C GLY A 68 22.83 4.98 -4.37
N GLU A 69 23.59 6.03 -4.71
CA GLU A 69 24.98 5.86 -5.12
C GLU A 69 25.85 5.42 -3.94
N LEU A 70 25.65 5.97 -2.74
CA LEU A 70 26.37 5.53 -1.54
C LEU A 70 26.14 4.05 -1.25
N ALA A 71 24.91 3.55 -1.36
CA ALA A 71 24.55 2.16 -1.08
C ALA A 71 25.30 1.13 -1.95
N LYS A 72 25.83 1.55 -3.10
CA LYS A 72 26.65 0.74 -4.01
C LYS A 72 28.14 0.75 -3.67
N THR A 73 28.53 1.45 -2.60
CA THR A 73 29.93 1.56 -2.16
C THR A 73 30.20 0.79 -0.87
N PRO A 74 31.43 0.26 -0.66
CA PRO A 74 31.81 -0.40 0.59
C PRO A 74 31.72 0.49 1.84
N GLU A 75 31.78 1.81 1.66
CA GLU A 75 31.73 2.80 2.73
C GLU A 75 30.31 3.05 3.28
N ALA A 76 29.28 2.50 2.63
CA ALA A 76 27.89 2.69 3.03
C ALA A 76 27.62 2.19 4.47
N ASN A 77 27.25 3.13 5.34
CA ASN A 77 26.73 2.82 6.67
C ASN A 77 25.52 3.71 6.94
N ILE A 78 24.33 3.17 6.64
CA ILE A 78 23.08 3.93 6.60
C ILE A 78 22.13 3.39 7.67
N ILE A 79 21.73 4.25 8.61
CA ILE A 79 20.63 4.00 9.54
C ILE A 79 19.36 4.58 8.92
N LYS A 80 18.51 3.69 8.43
CA LYS A 80 17.22 4.03 7.78
C LYS A 80 16.06 3.94 8.78
N LEU A 81 15.41 5.07 9.03
CA LEU A 81 14.20 5.18 9.86
C LEU A 81 12.94 5.00 8.99
N PRO A 82 11.76 4.67 9.55
CA PRO A 82 10.51 4.66 8.78
C PRO A 82 10.24 6.03 8.13
N ASN A 83 9.68 6.01 6.92
CA ASN A 83 9.33 7.20 6.12
C ASN A 83 7.99 6.98 5.40
N ILE A 84 7.36 8.05 4.94
CA ILE A 84 6.10 8.00 4.20
C ILE A 84 6.33 7.38 2.82
N SER A 85 5.54 6.35 2.50
CA SER A 85 5.28 5.90 1.13
C SER A 85 3.99 6.53 0.65
N ALA A 86 4.09 7.72 0.05
CA ALA A 86 2.97 8.65 -0.04
C ALA A 86 1.81 8.11 -0.91
N SER A 87 0.60 8.15 -0.35
CA SER A 87 -0.62 8.09 -1.15
C SER A 87 -0.79 9.38 -1.97
N LEU A 88 -1.70 9.38 -2.95
CA LEU A 88 -2.00 10.59 -3.71
C LEU A 88 -2.51 11.71 -2.80
N THR A 89 -3.34 11.38 -1.81
CA THR A 89 -3.86 12.35 -0.83
C THR A 89 -2.75 12.97 0.00
N GLN A 90 -1.81 12.16 0.51
CA GLN A 90 -0.66 12.65 1.27
C GLN A 90 0.26 13.52 0.41
N LEU A 91 0.47 13.13 -0.86
CA LEU A 91 1.24 13.91 -1.81
C LEU A 91 0.62 15.29 -2.03
N LYS A 92 -0.68 15.35 -2.36
CA LYS A 92 -1.40 16.62 -2.56
C LYS A 92 -1.37 17.51 -1.32
N ALA A 93 -1.53 16.92 -0.13
CA ALA A 93 -1.44 17.66 1.12
C ALA A 93 -0.03 18.26 1.34
N ALA A 94 1.04 17.51 1.04
CA ALA A 94 2.41 18.01 1.15
C ALA A 94 2.72 19.10 0.12
N ILE A 95 2.22 18.97 -1.11
CA ILE A 95 2.32 20.01 -2.15
C ILE A 95 1.66 21.31 -1.66
N ALA A 96 0.42 21.22 -1.18
CA ALA A 96 -0.31 22.38 -0.65
C ALA A 96 0.41 23.04 0.53
N GLU A 97 0.95 22.26 1.49
CA GLU A 97 1.72 22.82 2.60
C GLU A 97 3.00 23.53 2.12
N LEU A 98 3.70 22.98 1.12
CA LEU A 98 4.89 23.60 0.54
C LEU A 98 4.54 24.88 -0.22
N GLN A 99 3.45 24.89 -0.98
CA GLN A 99 2.94 26.07 -1.68
C GLN A 99 2.57 27.19 -0.69
N ASP A 100 1.89 26.85 0.42
CA ASP A 100 1.57 27.80 1.50
C ASP A 100 2.82 28.40 2.16
N ARG A 101 3.94 27.66 2.13
CA ARG A 101 5.26 28.12 2.60
C ARG A 101 6.07 28.88 1.55
N GLY A 102 5.52 29.08 0.34
CA GLY A 102 6.11 29.91 -0.71
C GLY A 102 6.99 29.16 -1.72
N PHE A 103 6.92 27.82 -1.78
CA PHE A 103 7.53 27.05 -2.85
C PHE A 103 6.60 27.07 -4.07
N ALA A 104 7.08 27.61 -5.20
CA ALA A 104 6.30 27.72 -6.44
C ALA A 104 6.21 26.37 -7.19
N LEU A 105 5.68 25.35 -6.54
CA LEU A 105 5.52 23.99 -7.07
C LEU A 105 4.22 23.89 -7.89
N PRO A 106 4.23 23.16 -9.02
CA PRO A 106 3.01 22.89 -9.77
C PRO A 106 2.11 21.92 -8.99
N ASP A 107 0.80 22.03 -9.19
CA ASP A 107 -0.17 21.08 -8.66
C ASP A 107 0.02 19.69 -9.29
N TYR A 108 -0.43 18.65 -8.60
CA TYR A 108 -0.48 17.31 -9.20
C TYR A 108 -1.62 17.27 -10.25
N PRO A 109 -1.33 16.99 -11.54
CA PRO A 109 -2.36 16.93 -12.57
C PRO A 109 -3.17 15.63 -12.46
N ASN A 110 -4.48 15.75 -12.34
CA ASN A 110 -5.38 14.59 -12.32
C ASN A 110 -5.43 13.91 -13.71
N ASP A 111 -5.48 14.72 -14.76
CA ASP A 111 -5.48 14.29 -16.16
C ASP A 111 -4.26 14.85 -16.89
N VAL A 112 -3.68 14.05 -17.78
CA VAL A 112 -2.55 14.47 -18.61
C VAL A 112 -3.09 14.97 -19.94
N ILE A 113 -3.16 16.29 -20.10
CA ILE A 113 -3.69 16.96 -21.30
C ILE A 113 -2.54 17.55 -22.12
N THR A 114 -1.47 18.00 -21.45
CA THR A 114 -0.31 18.64 -22.06
C THR A 114 0.99 17.88 -21.77
N GLU A 115 2.06 18.21 -22.51
CA GLU A 115 3.41 17.70 -22.24
C GLU A 115 3.93 18.15 -20.87
N GLU A 116 3.54 19.34 -20.41
CA GLU A 116 3.88 19.84 -19.07
C GLU A 116 3.19 19.01 -17.98
N ASP A 117 1.90 18.69 -18.15
CA ASP A 117 1.20 17.78 -17.24
C ASP A 117 1.89 16.41 -17.18
N ALA A 118 2.39 15.92 -18.31
CA ALA A 118 3.09 14.65 -18.38
C ALA A 118 4.41 14.67 -17.60
N ASP A 119 5.22 15.73 -17.73
CA ASP A 119 6.48 15.90 -17.00
C ASP A 119 6.23 16.04 -15.49
N VAL A 120 5.33 16.95 -15.10
CA VAL A 120 4.98 17.18 -13.69
C VAL A 120 4.47 15.91 -13.04
N ARG A 121 3.55 15.19 -13.71
CA ARG A 121 3.02 13.93 -13.20
C ARG A 121 4.11 12.89 -13.06
N ALA A 122 4.99 12.73 -14.06
CA ALA A 122 6.06 11.75 -14.02
C ALA A 122 7.01 11.97 -12.82
N ARG A 123 7.37 13.24 -12.55
CA ARG A 123 8.21 13.60 -11.40
C ARG A 123 7.53 13.28 -10.07
N TYR A 124 6.27 13.67 -9.90
CA TYR A 124 5.51 13.33 -8.71
C TYR A 124 5.27 11.82 -8.54
N ASP A 125 5.07 11.09 -9.64
CA ASP A 125 4.87 9.65 -9.65
C ASP A 125 6.14 8.86 -9.26
N ALA A 126 7.32 9.46 -9.46
CA ALA A 126 8.59 8.98 -8.95
C ALA A 126 8.77 9.22 -7.44
N VAL A 127 8.12 10.26 -6.89
CA VAL A 127 8.14 10.59 -5.45
C VAL A 127 7.10 9.80 -4.65
N LYS A 128 5.92 9.51 -5.22
CA LYS A 128 4.83 8.82 -4.53
C LYS A 128 5.05 7.31 -4.38
N GLY A 129 4.34 6.70 -3.42
CA GLY A 129 4.45 5.27 -3.10
C GLY A 129 5.80 4.93 -2.47
N SER A 130 6.21 3.66 -2.55
CA SER A 130 7.46 3.18 -1.96
C SER A 130 8.70 3.56 -2.80
N ALA A 131 8.99 4.86 -2.93
CA ALA A 131 10.11 5.39 -3.73
C ALA A 131 11.49 5.15 -3.08
N VAL A 132 11.58 5.16 -1.75
CA VAL A 132 12.87 5.11 -1.04
C VAL A 132 13.45 3.69 -0.98
N ASN A 133 12.63 2.68 -0.66
CA ASN A 133 13.13 1.32 -0.44
C ASN A 133 13.84 0.71 -1.67
N PRO A 134 13.34 0.86 -2.91
CA PRO A 134 14.01 0.32 -4.10
C PRO A 134 15.40 0.89 -4.32
N VAL A 135 15.65 2.13 -3.89
CA VAL A 135 16.95 2.80 -4.05
C VAL A 135 17.96 2.35 -2.99
N LEU A 136 17.52 2.10 -1.74
CA LEU A 136 18.42 1.82 -0.63
C LEU A 136 18.69 0.33 -0.39
N ARG A 137 17.89 -0.57 -0.97
CA ARG A 137 17.98 -2.02 -0.71
C ARG A 137 18.85 -2.72 -1.75
N GLU A 138 20.11 -2.29 -1.84
CA GLU A 138 21.17 -2.92 -2.66
C GLU A 138 21.71 -4.20 -1.99
N GLY A 139 20.80 -5.08 -1.58
CA GLY A 139 21.13 -6.31 -0.87
C GLY A 139 19.90 -7.06 -0.35
N ASN A 140 20.15 -8.21 0.27
CA ASN A 140 19.11 -9.04 0.86
C ASN A 140 18.74 -8.59 2.28
N SER A 141 17.69 -9.18 2.85
CA SER A 141 17.16 -8.80 4.16
C SER A 141 17.49 -9.84 5.25
N ASP A 142 18.29 -9.47 6.26
CA ASP A 142 18.35 -10.17 7.56
C ASP A 142 17.40 -9.49 8.54
N ARG A 143 16.26 -10.13 8.84
CA ARG A 143 15.27 -9.65 9.81
C ARG A 143 15.00 -10.70 10.86
N ARG A 144 15.20 -10.33 12.14
CA ARG A 144 14.99 -11.20 13.29
C ARG A 144 14.71 -10.39 14.54
N ALA A 145 13.89 -10.92 15.44
CA ALA A 145 13.69 -10.34 16.76
C ALA A 145 15.00 -10.43 17.57
N PRO A 146 15.53 -9.33 18.12
CA PRO A 146 16.71 -9.38 18.97
C PRO A 146 16.47 -10.24 20.21
N ARG A 147 17.47 -11.00 20.65
CA ARG A 147 17.35 -11.89 21.82
C ARG A 147 16.85 -11.16 23.06
N ALA A 148 17.37 -9.96 23.33
CA ALA A 148 16.94 -9.14 24.47
C ALA A 148 15.45 -8.80 24.42
N VAL A 149 14.92 -8.48 23.22
CA VAL A 149 13.49 -8.20 23.02
C VAL A 149 12.66 -9.47 23.20
N LYS A 150 13.13 -10.63 22.69
CA LYS A 150 12.42 -11.91 22.88
C LYS A 150 12.40 -12.35 24.34
N GLU A 151 13.48 -12.16 25.08
CA GLU A 151 13.54 -12.44 26.52
C GLU A 151 12.65 -11.49 27.33
N PHE A 152 12.56 -10.22 26.91
CA PHE A 152 11.63 -9.27 27.51
C PHE A 152 10.18 -9.70 27.29
N ALA A 153 9.80 -10.08 26.06
CA ALA A 153 8.44 -10.54 25.74
C ALA A 153 8.03 -11.78 26.56
N ARG A 154 8.94 -12.74 26.79
CA ARG A 154 8.66 -13.90 27.68
C ARG A 154 8.42 -13.52 29.13
N LYS A 155 9.10 -12.48 29.63
CA LYS A 155 8.93 -11.99 31.01
C LYS A 155 7.72 -11.08 31.16
N HIS A 156 7.33 -10.42 30.08
CA HIS A 156 6.25 -9.45 30.01
C HIS A 156 5.38 -9.77 28.79
N PRO A 157 4.61 -10.87 28.84
CA PRO A 157 3.81 -11.31 27.71
C PRO A 157 2.78 -10.23 27.36
N HIS A 158 2.68 -9.95 26.08
CA HIS A 158 1.67 -9.04 25.55
C HIS A 158 0.33 -9.77 25.43
N SER A 159 -0.77 -9.02 25.31
CA SER A 159 -2.09 -9.63 25.13
C SER A 159 -2.16 -10.45 23.85
N MET A 160 -2.73 -11.65 23.96
CA MET A 160 -3.09 -12.54 22.87
C MET A 160 -4.56 -12.91 23.06
N GLY A 161 -5.39 -12.59 22.07
CA GLY A 161 -6.82 -12.89 22.09
C GLY A 161 -7.06 -14.40 22.05
N ALA A 162 -8.03 -14.89 22.84
CA ALA A 162 -8.32 -16.31 22.92
C ALA A 162 -9.01 -16.79 21.64
N TRP A 163 -8.54 -17.90 21.07
CA TRP A 163 -9.14 -18.50 19.88
C TRP A 163 -10.19 -19.54 20.22
N SER A 164 -11.30 -19.51 19.49
CA SER A 164 -12.36 -20.51 19.54
C SER A 164 -12.25 -21.46 18.35
N ALA A 165 -12.42 -22.77 18.59
CA ALA A 165 -12.54 -23.76 17.52
C ALA A 165 -13.79 -23.53 16.65
N ASP A 166 -14.80 -22.84 17.18
CA ASP A 166 -16.03 -22.47 16.49
C ASP A 166 -15.93 -21.14 15.73
N SER A 167 -14.75 -20.47 15.74
CA SER A 167 -14.55 -19.22 15.01
C SER A 167 -14.89 -19.41 13.53
N LYS A 168 -15.66 -18.47 12.98
CA LYS A 168 -16.00 -18.43 11.56
C LYS A 168 -14.96 -17.68 10.72
N THR A 169 -13.94 -17.11 11.34
CA THR A 169 -12.91 -16.34 10.65
C THR A 169 -12.14 -17.18 9.64
N GLU A 170 -11.98 -16.71 8.42
CA GLU A 170 -11.23 -17.41 7.38
C GLU A 170 -10.65 -16.45 6.35
N VAL A 171 -9.63 -16.91 5.63
CA VAL A 171 -9.08 -16.23 4.47
C VAL A 171 -9.78 -16.73 3.21
N ALA A 172 -10.35 -15.81 2.44
CA ALA A 172 -10.92 -16.11 1.13
C ALA A 172 -9.96 -15.67 0.02
N THR A 173 -9.70 -16.54 -0.95
CA THR A 173 -8.81 -16.29 -2.09
C THR A 173 -9.31 -17.01 -3.36
N MET A 174 -8.95 -16.53 -4.55
CA MET A 174 -9.47 -17.04 -5.82
C MET A 174 -8.99 -18.47 -6.14
N GLY A 175 -7.67 -18.71 -6.08
CA GLY A 175 -7.05 -20.01 -6.37
C GLY A 175 -7.02 -20.44 -7.84
N VAL A 176 -7.75 -19.75 -8.72
CA VAL A 176 -7.77 -19.94 -10.18
C VAL A 176 -7.93 -18.59 -10.89
N SER A 177 -7.32 -18.46 -12.07
CA SER A 177 -7.36 -17.23 -12.89
C SER A 177 -6.86 -15.96 -12.16
N ASP A 178 -6.07 -16.15 -11.11
CA ASP A 178 -5.34 -15.12 -10.37
C ASP A 178 -3.86 -15.06 -10.82
N PHE A 179 -3.05 -14.19 -10.20
CA PHE A 179 -1.66 -14.08 -10.60
C PHE A 179 -0.90 -15.39 -10.37
N ARG A 180 -1.13 -16.05 -9.23
CA ARG A 180 -0.46 -17.33 -8.94
C ARG A 180 -0.71 -18.39 -10.00
N SER A 181 -1.98 -18.60 -10.36
CA SER A 181 -2.37 -19.70 -11.25
C SER A 181 -2.09 -19.43 -12.72
N ASN A 182 -1.92 -18.16 -13.12
CA ASN A 182 -1.61 -17.76 -14.48
C ASN A 182 -0.11 -17.52 -14.73
N GLU A 183 0.72 -17.59 -13.70
CA GLU A 183 2.15 -17.28 -13.80
C GLU A 183 2.88 -18.21 -14.78
N LYS A 184 3.75 -17.59 -15.59
CA LYS A 184 4.77 -18.26 -16.39
C LYS A 184 6.12 -17.63 -16.08
N SER A 185 7.13 -18.47 -15.97
CA SER A 185 8.48 -18.07 -15.62
C SER A 185 9.49 -18.59 -16.64
N VAL A 186 10.51 -17.79 -16.94
CA VAL A 186 11.65 -18.18 -17.76
C VAL A 186 12.95 -17.70 -17.12
N THR A 187 14.01 -18.50 -17.24
CA THR A 187 15.38 -18.07 -16.93
C THR A 187 16.10 -17.72 -18.23
N LEU A 188 16.62 -16.50 -18.30
CA LEU A 188 17.21 -15.96 -19.52
C LEU A 188 18.59 -16.59 -19.77
N PRO A 189 18.86 -17.11 -20.98
CA PRO A 189 20.10 -17.83 -21.26
C PRO A 189 21.29 -16.91 -21.56
N ALA A 190 21.05 -15.62 -21.78
CA ALA A 190 22.04 -14.59 -22.08
C ALA A 190 21.41 -13.21 -21.83
N ASP A 191 22.24 -12.17 -21.80
CA ASP A 191 21.78 -10.78 -21.83
C ASP A 191 20.90 -10.54 -23.07
N ASP A 192 19.76 -9.88 -22.89
CA ASP A 192 18.79 -9.58 -23.97
C ASP A 192 18.01 -8.29 -23.68
N GLU A 193 17.21 -7.85 -24.65
CA GLU A 193 16.31 -6.70 -24.53
C GLU A 193 14.89 -7.10 -24.95
N LEU A 194 13.97 -7.11 -23.97
CA LEU A 194 12.60 -7.56 -24.15
C LEU A 194 11.66 -6.41 -24.49
N THR A 195 10.65 -6.72 -25.32
CA THR A 195 9.50 -5.85 -25.58
C THR A 195 8.22 -6.54 -25.10
N ILE A 196 7.41 -5.86 -24.29
CA ILE A 196 6.08 -6.30 -23.87
C ILE A 196 5.05 -5.72 -24.84
N ARG A 197 4.30 -6.58 -25.53
CA ARG A 197 3.28 -6.20 -26.51
C ARG A 197 1.94 -6.84 -26.19
N PHE A 198 0.85 -6.09 -26.41
CA PHE A 198 -0.51 -6.60 -26.44
C PHE A 198 -0.96 -6.75 -27.89
N THR A 199 -1.30 -7.96 -28.30
CA THR A 199 -1.92 -8.23 -29.61
C THR A 199 -3.42 -8.40 -29.41
N ALA A 200 -4.21 -7.47 -29.95
CA ALA A 200 -5.67 -7.51 -29.86
C ALA A 200 -6.26 -8.60 -30.78
N THR A 201 -7.55 -8.89 -30.60
CA THR A 201 -8.27 -9.93 -31.37
C THR A 201 -8.36 -9.63 -32.87
N ASP A 202 -8.24 -8.37 -33.26
CA ASP A 202 -8.19 -7.93 -34.66
C ASP A 202 -6.77 -7.98 -35.27
N GLY A 203 -5.77 -8.38 -34.48
CA GLY A 203 -4.37 -8.46 -34.86
C GLY A 203 -3.59 -7.16 -34.70
N SER A 204 -4.20 -6.07 -34.22
CA SER A 204 -3.47 -4.84 -33.90
C SER A 204 -2.53 -5.06 -32.71
N GLU A 205 -1.33 -4.47 -32.79
CA GLU A 205 -0.33 -4.57 -31.73
C GLU A 205 -0.16 -3.23 -31.03
N THR A 206 -0.14 -3.26 -29.69
CA THR A 206 0.22 -2.13 -28.85
C THR A 206 1.47 -2.49 -28.04
N VAL A 207 2.52 -1.69 -28.16
CA VAL A 207 3.72 -1.83 -27.31
C VAL A 207 3.40 -1.24 -25.94
N LEU A 208 3.42 -2.09 -24.91
CA LEU A 208 3.18 -1.70 -23.52
C LEU A 208 4.47 -1.25 -22.83
N LYS A 209 5.57 -1.93 -23.13
CA LYS A 209 6.91 -1.56 -22.67
C LYS A 209 7.93 -1.98 -23.71
N ASP A 210 8.80 -1.06 -24.08
CA ASP A 210 9.96 -1.36 -24.89
C ASP A 210 11.25 -1.24 -24.11
N GLY A 211 12.30 -1.89 -24.60
CA GLY A 211 13.66 -1.81 -24.09
C GLY A 211 13.87 -2.29 -22.66
N LEU A 212 13.19 -3.37 -22.27
CA LEU A 212 13.41 -4.00 -20.96
C LEU A 212 14.66 -4.88 -21.02
N LYS A 213 15.80 -4.32 -20.59
CA LYS A 213 17.07 -5.05 -20.52
C LYS A 213 17.00 -6.15 -19.47
N VAL A 214 17.51 -7.32 -19.81
CA VAL A 214 17.61 -8.49 -18.93
C VAL A 214 19.01 -9.09 -19.02
N LEU A 215 19.45 -9.76 -17.97
CA LEU A 215 20.78 -10.36 -17.83
C LEU A 215 20.76 -11.88 -18.06
N GLU A 216 21.92 -12.44 -18.40
CA GLU A 216 22.15 -13.88 -18.32
C GLU A 216 21.82 -14.41 -16.92
N GLY A 217 20.95 -15.43 -16.85
CA GLY A 217 20.50 -16.04 -15.61
C GLY A 217 19.40 -15.28 -14.87
N GLU A 218 18.97 -14.12 -15.36
CA GLU A 218 17.82 -13.41 -14.80
C GLU A 218 16.54 -14.25 -14.94
N ILE A 219 15.67 -14.20 -13.93
CA ILE A 219 14.37 -14.87 -13.96
C ILE A 219 13.33 -13.79 -14.27
N VAL A 220 12.55 -14.02 -15.33
CA VAL A 220 11.46 -13.13 -15.73
C VAL A 220 10.15 -13.89 -15.67
N ASP A 221 9.23 -13.34 -14.88
CA ASP A 221 7.90 -13.88 -14.68
C ASP A 221 6.87 -12.97 -15.36
N ALA A 222 5.85 -13.59 -15.96
CA ALA A 222 4.70 -12.90 -16.52
C ALA A 222 3.42 -13.58 -16.06
N THR A 223 2.46 -12.77 -15.62
CA THR A 223 1.18 -13.25 -15.11
C THR A 223 0.07 -12.22 -15.34
N PHE A 224 -1.18 -12.60 -15.08
CA PHE A 224 -2.33 -11.70 -15.12
C PHE A 224 -3.42 -12.17 -14.15
N MET A 225 -4.27 -11.25 -13.73
CA MET A 225 -5.49 -11.56 -12.99
C MET A 225 -6.69 -11.34 -13.91
N SER A 226 -7.57 -12.34 -14.01
CA SER A 226 -8.79 -12.21 -14.80
C SER A 226 -9.81 -11.37 -14.06
N VAL A 227 -10.12 -10.18 -14.57
CA VAL A 227 -11.17 -9.30 -14.03
C VAL A 227 -12.51 -10.04 -13.88
N LYS A 228 -12.90 -10.82 -14.89
CA LYS A 228 -14.14 -11.61 -14.85
C LYS A 228 -14.16 -12.60 -13.68
N ALA A 229 -13.03 -13.28 -13.43
CA ALA A 229 -12.94 -14.23 -12.33
C ALA A 229 -12.88 -13.52 -10.98
N LEU A 230 -12.18 -12.39 -10.91
CA LEU A 230 -12.11 -11.53 -9.72
C LEU A 230 -13.50 -11.03 -9.33
N ASP A 231 -14.26 -10.45 -10.27
CA ASP A 231 -15.61 -9.92 -9.99
C ASP A 231 -16.57 -11.02 -9.50
N ALA A 232 -16.52 -12.22 -10.13
CA ALA A 232 -17.32 -13.35 -9.71
C ALA A 232 -16.95 -13.83 -8.30
N PHE A 233 -15.65 -13.94 -8.01
CA PHE A 233 -15.14 -14.31 -6.69
C PHE A 233 -15.57 -13.30 -5.62
N LEU A 234 -15.42 -12.01 -5.88
CA LEU A 234 -15.75 -10.94 -4.93
C LEU A 234 -17.25 -10.92 -4.62
N ALA A 235 -18.11 -11.03 -5.64
CA ALA A 235 -19.55 -11.12 -5.45
C ALA A 235 -19.94 -12.33 -4.57
N GLU A 236 -19.31 -13.48 -4.81
CA GLU A 236 -19.50 -14.67 -3.97
C GLU A 236 -19.07 -14.41 -2.51
N GLN A 237 -17.92 -13.76 -2.30
CA GLN A 237 -17.41 -13.54 -0.94
C GLN A 237 -18.24 -12.50 -0.16
N VAL A 238 -18.76 -11.46 -0.84
CA VAL A 238 -19.71 -10.51 -0.23
C VAL A 238 -20.98 -11.25 0.24
N GLN A 239 -21.54 -12.11 -0.62
CA GLN A 239 -22.72 -12.89 -0.24
C GLN A 239 -22.40 -13.90 0.88
N ARG A 240 -21.25 -14.55 0.82
CA ARG A 240 -20.80 -15.51 1.85
C ARG A 240 -20.65 -14.87 3.22
N ALA A 241 -20.05 -13.67 3.30
CA ALA A 241 -19.92 -12.93 4.55
C ALA A 241 -21.30 -12.61 5.15
N LYS A 242 -22.25 -12.23 4.29
CA LYS A 242 -23.63 -11.93 4.69
C LYS A 242 -24.34 -13.15 5.22
N ASP A 243 -24.27 -14.28 4.51
CA ASP A 243 -24.91 -15.53 4.90
C ASP A 243 -24.31 -16.12 6.19
N ALA A 244 -23.00 -15.98 6.38
CA ALA A 244 -22.31 -16.43 7.58
C ALA A 244 -22.55 -15.51 8.79
N GLY A 245 -23.01 -14.26 8.56
CA GLY A 245 -23.20 -13.24 9.60
C GLY A 245 -21.88 -12.80 10.22
N VAL A 246 -20.85 -12.59 9.39
CA VAL A 246 -19.50 -12.16 9.80
C VAL A 246 -19.10 -10.90 9.05
N LEU A 247 -18.03 -10.25 9.49
CA LEU A 247 -17.51 -9.08 8.80
C LEU A 247 -16.97 -9.44 7.42
N PHE A 248 -17.16 -8.55 6.45
CA PHE A 248 -16.42 -8.56 5.19
C PHE A 248 -15.20 -7.64 5.34
N SER A 249 -14.02 -8.16 5.02
CA SER A 249 -12.77 -7.41 5.07
C SER A 249 -11.89 -7.71 3.85
N VAL A 250 -11.11 -6.73 3.42
CA VAL A 250 -10.19 -6.80 2.29
C VAL A 250 -8.81 -6.38 2.74
N HIS A 251 -7.81 -7.20 2.38
CA HIS A 251 -6.44 -7.02 2.81
C HIS A 251 -5.51 -6.97 1.59
N LEU A 252 -5.06 -5.77 1.25
CA LEU A 252 -4.20 -5.50 0.09
C LEU A 252 -2.97 -4.69 0.51
N LYS A 253 -2.13 -4.29 -0.45
CA LYS A 253 -0.92 -3.49 -0.21
C LYS A 253 -0.83 -2.29 -1.17
N ALA A 254 -1.93 -1.54 -1.29
CA ALA A 254 -2.14 -0.46 -2.27
C ALA A 254 -1.00 0.58 -2.39
N THR A 255 -0.29 0.90 -1.32
CA THR A 255 0.82 1.87 -1.35
C THR A 255 2.10 1.32 -1.97
N MET A 256 2.39 0.03 -1.76
CA MET A 256 3.54 -0.64 -2.34
C MET A 256 3.23 -1.11 -3.76
N MET A 257 2.09 -1.77 -3.93
CA MET A 257 1.60 -2.28 -5.20
C MET A 257 0.78 -1.20 -5.92
N LYS A 258 1.41 -0.05 -6.18
CA LYS A 258 0.78 1.21 -6.58
C LYS A 258 -0.01 1.21 -7.90
N VAL A 259 0.02 0.08 -8.62
CA VAL A 259 -0.71 -0.11 -9.89
C VAL A 259 -1.78 -1.19 -9.72
N SER A 260 -1.41 -2.41 -9.35
CA SER A 260 -2.33 -3.54 -9.29
C SER A 260 -3.39 -3.39 -8.19
N ASP A 261 -2.97 -3.03 -6.98
CA ASP A 261 -3.83 -3.16 -5.80
C ASP A 261 -4.92 -2.07 -5.72
N PRO A 262 -4.69 -0.81 -6.14
CA PRO A 262 -5.78 0.15 -6.30
C PRO A 262 -6.86 -0.32 -7.28
N ILE A 263 -6.47 -0.94 -8.40
CA ILE A 263 -7.42 -1.50 -9.38
C ILE A 263 -8.24 -2.62 -8.74
N ILE A 264 -7.57 -3.57 -8.07
CA ILE A 264 -8.23 -4.68 -7.35
C ILE A 264 -9.17 -4.13 -6.26
N PHE A 265 -8.75 -3.11 -5.53
CA PHE A 265 -9.57 -2.45 -4.51
C PHE A 265 -10.82 -1.81 -5.12
N GLY A 266 -10.70 -1.16 -6.28
CA GLY A 266 -11.84 -0.64 -7.03
C GLY A 266 -12.85 -1.73 -7.39
N HIS A 267 -12.38 -2.91 -7.83
CA HIS A 267 -13.25 -4.07 -8.05
C HIS A 267 -13.96 -4.53 -6.77
N VAL A 268 -13.28 -4.50 -5.62
CA VAL A 268 -13.89 -4.83 -4.30
C VAL A 268 -14.99 -3.84 -3.95
N VAL A 269 -14.76 -2.53 -4.11
CA VAL A 269 -15.75 -1.48 -3.87
C VAL A 269 -16.97 -1.69 -4.77
N ARG A 270 -16.76 -1.92 -6.07
CA ARG A 270 -17.85 -2.14 -7.03
C ARG A 270 -18.62 -3.44 -6.78
N ALA A 271 -17.95 -4.50 -6.33
CA ALA A 271 -18.59 -5.76 -5.98
C ALA A 271 -19.46 -5.64 -4.72
N TYR A 272 -19.01 -4.85 -3.73
CA TYR A 272 -19.80 -4.58 -2.53
C TYR A 272 -21.03 -3.71 -2.83
N PHE A 273 -20.84 -2.63 -3.61
CA PHE A 273 -21.91 -1.69 -4.01
C PHE A 273 -22.52 -2.05 -5.39
N SER A 274 -22.78 -3.34 -5.59
CA SER A 274 -23.16 -3.88 -6.89
C SER A 274 -24.43 -3.25 -7.47
N GLU A 275 -25.43 -2.93 -6.65
CA GLU A 275 -26.68 -2.32 -7.12
C GLU A 275 -26.47 -0.86 -7.50
N THR A 276 -25.68 -0.12 -6.72
CA THR A 276 -25.32 1.27 -7.01
C THR A 276 -24.55 1.35 -8.33
N PHE A 277 -23.54 0.50 -8.54
CA PHE A 277 -22.78 0.50 -9.79
C PHE A 277 -23.57 -0.07 -10.98
N ALA A 278 -24.53 -0.97 -10.76
CA ALA A 278 -25.44 -1.40 -11.81
C ALA A 278 -26.35 -0.26 -12.30
N LYS A 279 -26.80 0.62 -11.39
CA LYS A 279 -27.70 1.74 -11.72
C LYS A 279 -26.96 2.99 -12.20
N TYR A 280 -25.85 3.36 -11.56
CA TYR A 280 -25.15 4.63 -11.74
C TYR A 280 -23.71 4.47 -12.27
N GLY A 281 -23.26 3.25 -12.54
CA GLY A 281 -21.86 2.95 -12.88
C GLY A 281 -21.31 3.76 -14.05
N SER A 282 -22.08 3.94 -15.13
CA SER A 282 -21.63 4.77 -16.26
C SER A 282 -21.35 6.23 -15.87
N GLN A 283 -22.16 6.81 -14.99
CA GLN A 283 -21.98 8.18 -14.49
C GLN A 283 -20.79 8.26 -13.53
N LEU A 284 -20.69 7.30 -12.61
CA LEU A 284 -19.59 7.22 -11.65
C LEU A 284 -18.23 7.04 -12.35
N LEU A 285 -18.14 6.12 -13.29
CA LEU A 285 -16.91 5.86 -14.06
C LEU A 285 -16.52 7.06 -14.93
N ALA A 286 -17.49 7.73 -15.57
CA ALA A 286 -17.22 8.93 -16.35
C ALA A 286 -16.69 10.09 -15.49
N ALA A 287 -17.05 10.12 -14.20
CA ALA A 287 -16.56 11.09 -13.23
C ALA A 287 -15.26 10.65 -12.51
N GLY A 288 -14.67 9.51 -12.88
CA GLY A 288 -13.49 8.96 -12.19
C GLY A 288 -13.77 8.43 -10.77
N LEU A 289 -15.04 8.25 -10.40
CA LEU A 289 -15.48 7.70 -9.12
C LEU A 289 -15.63 6.18 -9.21
N ASP A 290 -14.55 5.51 -9.64
CA ASP A 290 -14.50 4.07 -9.93
C ASP A 290 -14.29 3.18 -8.69
N GLY A 291 -13.90 3.78 -7.56
CA GLY A 291 -13.59 3.08 -6.31
C GLY A 291 -12.11 2.71 -6.12
N GLU A 292 -11.24 2.97 -7.10
CA GLU A 292 -9.79 2.69 -6.98
C GLU A 292 -9.12 3.61 -5.93
N ASN A 293 -9.70 4.79 -5.71
CA ASN A 293 -9.33 5.72 -4.63
C ASN A 293 -10.20 5.54 -3.36
N GLY A 294 -11.04 4.52 -3.34
CA GLY A 294 -11.91 4.15 -2.22
C GLY A 294 -13.23 4.90 -2.11
N LEU A 295 -14.08 4.42 -1.19
CA LEU A 295 -15.42 4.94 -0.95
C LEU A 295 -15.38 6.40 -0.47
N GLY A 296 -14.35 6.82 0.27
CA GLY A 296 -14.22 8.21 0.70
C GLY A 296 -14.09 9.18 -0.48
N ALA A 297 -13.38 8.77 -1.53
CA ALA A 297 -13.25 9.56 -2.76
C ALA A 297 -14.58 9.62 -3.53
N ILE A 298 -15.29 8.49 -3.62
CA ILE A 298 -16.64 8.46 -4.21
C ILE A 298 -17.56 9.45 -3.48
N LEU A 299 -17.68 9.32 -2.16
CA LEU A 299 -18.59 10.12 -1.33
C LEU A 299 -18.30 11.62 -1.38
N SER A 300 -17.03 12.00 -1.54
CA SER A 300 -16.61 13.40 -1.67
C SER A 300 -16.89 13.95 -3.08
N GLY A 301 -16.80 13.12 -4.12
CA GLY A 301 -17.08 13.52 -5.50
C GLY A 301 -18.56 13.55 -5.87
N LEU A 302 -19.45 13.00 -5.03
CA LEU A 302 -20.89 12.99 -5.30
C LEU A 302 -21.49 14.40 -5.38
N ASP A 303 -20.90 15.39 -4.71
CA ASP A 303 -21.40 16.77 -4.69
C ASP A 303 -21.26 17.45 -6.06
N GLU A 304 -20.44 16.90 -6.96
CA GLU A 304 -20.25 17.37 -8.33
C GLU A 304 -21.21 16.71 -9.34
N LEU A 305 -22.06 15.77 -8.88
CA LEU A 305 -22.97 15.00 -9.71
C LEU A 305 -24.44 15.37 -9.47
N ASP A 306 -25.21 15.56 -10.55
CA ASP A 306 -26.66 15.83 -10.47
C ASP A 306 -27.44 14.74 -9.71
N ALA A 307 -26.96 13.49 -9.74
CA ALA A 307 -27.58 12.35 -9.05
C ALA A 307 -26.92 12.04 -7.69
N GLY A 308 -26.08 12.94 -7.16
CA GLY A 308 -25.27 12.71 -5.97
C GLY A 308 -26.05 12.22 -4.76
N ASP A 309 -27.18 12.86 -4.44
CA ASP A 309 -28.03 12.47 -3.31
C ASP A 309 -28.65 11.07 -3.48
N GLU A 310 -29.07 10.71 -4.71
CA GLU A 310 -29.62 9.38 -4.98
C GLU A 310 -28.56 8.29 -4.88
N ILE A 311 -27.34 8.58 -5.36
CA ILE A 311 -26.21 7.67 -5.27
C ILE A 311 -25.81 7.48 -3.81
N ARG A 312 -25.76 8.55 -3.02
CA ARG A 312 -25.46 8.50 -1.58
C ARG A 312 -26.47 7.62 -0.84
N ALA A 313 -27.77 7.80 -1.10
CA ALA A 313 -28.82 6.96 -0.52
C ALA A 313 -28.72 5.49 -0.95
N SER A 314 -28.31 5.22 -2.20
CA SER A 314 -28.09 3.86 -2.69
C SER A 314 -26.93 3.17 -1.96
N ILE A 315 -25.83 3.87 -1.74
CA ILE A 315 -24.67 3.39 -0.98
C ILE A 315 -25.06 3.11 0.48
N GLU A 316 -25.77 4.04 1.13
CA GLU A 316 -26.23 3.87 2.52
C GLU A 316 -27.14 2.65 2.68
N ARG A 317 -28.03 2.40 1.69
CA ARG A 317 -28.87 1.22 1.66
C ARG A 317 -28.04 -0.06 1.53
N GLU A 318 -27.08 -0.12 0.61
CA GLU A 318 -26.23 -1.32 0.46
C GLU A 318 -25.32 -1.55 1.68
N LEU A 319 -24.93 -0.51 2.43
CA LEU A 319 -24.28 -0.68 3.73
C LEU A 319 -25.20 -1.30 4.78
N GLN A 320 -26.49 -0.99 4.76
CA GLN A 320 -27.49 -1.54 5.69
C GLN A 320 -27.93 -2.96 5.31
N GLU A 321 -28.03 -3.24 4.01
CA GLU A 321 -28.53 -4.51 3.48
C GLU A 321 -27.41 -5.53 3.23
N GLY A 322 -26.17 -5.10 3.05
CA GLY A 322 -24.98 -5.94 2.82
C GLY A 322 -24.43 -6.60 4.10
N PRO A 323 -23.34 -7.39 3.98
CA PRO A 323 -22.60 -7.84 5.16
C PRO A 323 -21.97 -6.65 5.88
N ALA A 324 -21.89 -6.68 7.21
CA ALA A 324 -21.16 -5.66 7.94
C ALA A 324 -19.69 -5.60 7.48
N LEU A 325 -19.16 -4.40 7.29
CA LEU A 325 -17.75 -4.20 6.93
C LEU A 325 -16.88 -4.12 8.18
N ALA A 326 -15.65 -4.62 8.07
CA ALA A 326 -14.62 -4.28 9.04
C ALA A 326 -14.38 -2.76 9.06
N MET A 327 -14.13 -2.22 10.25
CA MET A 327 -13.99 -0.80 10.49
C MET A 327 -12.53 -0.42 10.75
N VAL A 328 -12.10 0.68 10.14
CA VAL A 328 -10.86 1.38 10.48
C VAL A 328 -11.11 2.31 11.67
N ASN A 329 -12.28 2.95 11.69
CA ASN A 329 -12.75 3.78 12.80
C ASN A 329 -14.28 3.76 12.85
N SER A 330 -14.84 2.97 13.78
CA SER A 330 -16.29 2.82 13.97
C SER A 330 -16.97 4.13 14.39
N ASP A 331 -16.39 4.91 15.30
CA ASP A 331 -16.93 6.19 15.78
C ASP A 331 -17.15 7.22 14.66
N LYS A 332 -16.34 7.13 13.59
CA LYS A 332 -16.40 8.02 12.42
C LYS A 332 -17.03 7.38 11.20
N GLY A 333 -17.50 6.13 11.29
CA GLY A 333 -18.04 5.39 10.16
C GLY A 333 -17.02 5.05 9.07
N ILE A 334 -15.71 5.07 9.37
CA ILE A 334 -14.65 4.76 8.40
C ILE A 334 -14.49 3.25 8.31
N THR A 335 -14.98 2.69 7.21
CA THR A 335 -14.90 1.26 6.88
C THR A 335 -13.58 0.91 6.19
N ASN A 336 -13.29 -0.39 6.09
CA ASN A 336 -12.20 -0.96 5.29
C ASN A 336 -12.22 -0.51 3.82
N LEU A 337 -13.36 -0.08 3.29
CA LEU A 337 -13.52 0.35 1.90
C LEU A 337 -13.29 1.86 1.69
N HIS A 338 -13.07 2.65 2.75
CA HIS A 338 -12.96 4.10 2.63
C HIS A 338 -11.68 4.55 1.92
N VAL A 339 -10.53 4.00 2.31
CA VAL A 339 -9.23 4.37 1.76
C VAL A 339 -8.42 3.10 1.49
N PRO A 340 -7.91 2.89 0.25
CA PRO A 340 -7.20 1.67 -0.14
C PRO A 340 -5.95 1.36 0.70
N SER A 341 -5.36 2.39 1.32
CA SER A 341 -4.12 2.27 2.10
C SER A 341 -4.33 2.06 3.60
N ASP A 342 -5.56 2.10 4.12
CA ASP A 342 -5.79 2.02 5.57
C ASP A 342 -5.56 0.60 6.12
N VAL A 343 -5.98 -0.42 5.36
CA VAL A 343 -5.87 -1.83 5.77
C VAL A 343 -4.82 -2.54 4.91
N ILE A 344 -3.60 -2.59 5.45
CA ILE A 344 -2.42 -3.13 4.76
C ILE A 344 -2.20 -4.58 5.18
N VAL A 345 -2.17 -5.52 4.24
CA VAL A 345 -2.22 -6.98 4.48
C VAL A 345 -1.17 -7.49 5.47
N ASP A 346 0.08 -7.01 5.41
CA ASP A 346 1.17 -7.49 6.28
C ASP A 346 1.11 -6.94 7.71
N ALA A 347 0.27 -5.93 7.96
CA ALA A 347 0.01 -5.40 9.30
C ALA A 347 -1.36 -5.86 9.83
N SER A 348 -2.38 -5.81 8.98
CA SER A 348 -3.77 -6.12 9.34
C SER A 348 -4.00 -7.60 9.60
N MET A 349 -3.40 -8.50 8.81
CA MET A 349 -3.57 -9.94 9.02
C MET A 349 -2.97 -10.41 10.36
N PRO A 350 -1.71 -10.07 10.73
CA PRO A 350 -1.20 -10.41 12.06
C PRO A 350 -1.98 -9.76 13.21
N ALA A 351 -2.49 -8.55 13.03
CA ALA A 351 -3.30 -7.87 14.04
C ALA A 351 -4.64 -8.59 14.28
N MET A 352 -5.34 -8.97 13.21
CA MET A 352 -6.56 -9.77 13.28
C MET A 352 -6.28 -11.13 13.93
N ILE A 353 -5.22 -11.83 13.49
CA ILE A 353 -4.86 -13.15 14.04
C ILE A 353 -4.56 -13.07 15.54
N ARG A 354 -3.83 -12.03 15.98
CA ARG A 354 -3.53 -11.80 17.40
C ARG A 354 -4.80 -11.50 18.21
N THR A 355 -5.79 -10.88 17.61
CA THR A 355 -7.03 -10.43 18.26
C THR A 355 -8.11 -11.48 18.09
N SER A 356 -7.82 -12.74 18.46
CA SER A 356 -8.78 -13.85 18.42
C SER A 356 -9.31 -14.24 17.02
N GLY A 357 -8.71 -13.70 15.94
CA GLY A 357 -9.27 -13.81 14.59
C GLY A 357 -10.25 -12.69 14.24
N HIS A 358 -10.44 -11.69 15.11
CA HIS A 358 -11.46 -10.68 14.95
C HIS A 358 -10.96 -9.38 14.30
N MET A 359 -11.91 -8.66 13.71
CA MET A 359 -11.80 -7.24 13.38
C MET A 359 -12.94 -6.46 14.03
N TRP A 360 -12.86 -5.13 13.99
CA TRP A 360 -13.85 -4.25 14.59
C TRP A 360 -15.05 -4.05 13.67
N GLY A 361 -16.27 -4.25 14.19
CA GLY A 361 -17.53 -4.01 13.48
C GLY A 361 -18.05 -2.58 13.61
N PRO A 362 -19.17 -2.25 12.94
CA PRO A 362 -19.80 -0.92 13.00
C PRO A 362 -20.29 -0.52 14.40
N ASP A 363 -20.55 -1.49 15.28
CA ASP A 363 -20.91 -1.31 16.69
C ASP A 363 -19.70 -0.99 17.59
N GLY A 364 -18.48 -1.10 17.06
CA GLY A 364 -17.25 -0.92 17.82
C GLY A 364 -16.82 -2.15 18.61
N ASP A 365 -17.44 -3.30 18.37
CA ASP A 365 -17.08 -4.58 19.00
C ASP A 365 -16.28 -5.48 18.05
N GLU A 366 -15.58 -6.46 18.61
CA GLU A 366 -14.85 -7.48 17.85
C GLU A 366 -15.79 -8.53 17.25
N ALA A 367 -15.58 -8.88 15.98
CA ALA A 367 -16.33 -9.96 15.32
C ALA A 367 -15.44 -10.78 14.37
N ASP A 368 -15.84 -12.03 14.14
CA ASP A 368 -15.27 -12.90 13.11
C ASP A 368 -15.36 -12.23 11.72
N THR A 369 -14.44 -12.59 10.82
CA THR A 369 -14.34 -11.97 9.50
C THR A 369 -14.02 -12.95 8.36
N ILE A 370 -14.54 -12.67 7.17
CA ILE A 370 -13.96 -13.19 5.93
C ILE A 370 -12.89 -12.20 5.48
N ALA A 371 -11.63 -12.60 5.61
CA ALA A 371 -10.45 -11.86 5.20
C ALA A 371 -10.15 -12.14 3.72
N VAL A 372 -10.63 -11.25 2.85
CA VAL A 372 -10.44 -11.39 1.40
C VAL A 372 -9.03 -10.98 1.00
N ILE A 373 -8.29 -11.94 0.44
CA ILE A 373 -6.99 -11.78 -0.21
C ILE A 373 -7.12 -12.38 -1.62
N PRO A 374 -7.42 -11.57 -2.65
CA PRO A 374 -7.84 -12.09 -3.95
C PRO A 374 -6.85 -13.05 -4.59
N ASP A 375 -5.57 -12.66 -4.66
CA ASP A 375 -4.52 -13.53 -5.21
C ASP A 375 -4.06 -14.59 -4.20
N SER A 376 -3.89 -15.82 -4.68
CA SER A 376 -3.59 -16.97 -3.83
C SER A 376 -2.10 -17.24 -3.60
N SER A 377 -1.18 -16.38 -4.07
CA SER A 377 0.27 -16.58 -3.92
C SER A 377 0.69 -16.67 -2.46
N TYR A 378 0.09 -15.85 -1.60
CA TYR A 378 0.47 -15.75 -0.17
C TYR A 378 -0.69 -15.94 0.80
N ALA A 379 -1.95 -15.94 0.32
CA ALA A 379 -3.14 -16.09 1.16
C ALA A 379 -3.11 -17.36 2.04
N GLY A 380 -2.61 -18.48 1.49
CA GLY A 380 -2.53 -19.76 2.20
C GLY A 380 -1.65 -19.74 3.45
N VAL A 381 -0.68 -18.81 3.55
CA VAL A 381 0.15 -18.66 4.75
C VAL A 381 -0.70 -18.19 5.92
N TYR A 382 -1.56 -17.19 5.70
CA TYR A 382 -2.45 -16.68 6.75
C TYR A 382 -3.53 -17.69 7.12
N GLN A 383 -4.12 -18.36 6.11
CA GLN A 383 -5.12 -19.40 6.35
C GLN A 383 -4.58 -20.51 7.26
N ALA A 384 -3.35 -20.97 7.01
CA ALA A 384 -2.73 -22.01 7.84
C ALA A 384 -2.57 -21.58 9.31
N VAL A 385 -2.24 -20.30 9.57
CA VAL A 385 -2.13 -19.77 10.94
C VAL A 385 -3.50 -19.63 11.61
N VAL A 386 -4.52 -19.20 10.86
CA VAL A 386 -5.91 -19.14 11.34
C VAL A 386 -6.38 -20.55 11.73
N GLU A 387 -6.14 -21.55 10.89
CA GLU A 387 -6.50 -22.95 11.17
C GLU A 387 -5.75 -23.51 12.37
N ASP A 388 -4.45 -23.22 12.49
CA ASP A 388 -3.63 -23.62 13.63
C ASP A 388 -4.18 -23.02 14.93
N CYS A 389 -4.50 -21.73 14.95
CA CYS A 389 -5.03 -21.06 16.13
C CYS A 389 -6.44 -21.54 16.51
N LYS A 390 -7.29 -21.88 15.54
CA LYS A 390 -8.59 -22.52 15.83
C LYS A 390 -8.42 -23.91 16.46
N ALA A 391 -7.45 -24.68 15.98
CA ALA A 391 -7.21 -26.04 16.47
C ALA A 391 -6.49 -26.07 17.82
N ASN A 392 -5.52 -25.17 18.03
CA ASN A 392 -4.55 -25.23 19.13
C ASN A 392 -4.65 -24.06 20.12
N GLY A 393 -5.53 -23.10 19.87
CA GLY A 393 -5.63 -21.88 20.66
C GLY A 393 -4.59 -20.83 20.27
N ALA A 394 -4.58 -19.72 21.01
CA ALA A 394 -3.64 -18.63 20.77
C ALA A 394 -2.19 -19.02 21.08
N TYR A 395 -1.22 -18.41 20.40
CA TYR A 395 0.21 -18.57 20.72
C TYR A 395 0.55 -18.01 22.11
N ASP A 396 1.53 -18.65 22.77
CA ASP A 396 2.10 -18.25 24.08
C ASP A 396 3.45 -17.52 23.88
N PRO A 397 3.54 -16.18 24.10
CA PRO A 397 4.71 -15.34 23.74
C PRO A 397 6.06 -15.58 24.45
#